data_AF-A0A846WW34-F1
#
_entry.id   AF-A0A846WW34-F1
#
_cell.length_a   1.000
_cell.length_b   1.000
_cell.length_c   1.000
_cell.angle_alpha   90.00
_cell.angle_beta   90.00
_cell.angle_gamma   90.00
#
_symmetry.space_group_name_H-M   'P 1'
#
loop_
_entity.id
_entity.type
_entity.pdbx_description
1 polymer ?
#
loop_
_entity_poly.entity_id
_entity_poly.type
_entity_poly.pdbx_seq_one_letter_code
_entity_poly.pdbx_strand_id
1 'polypeptide(L)'
;MPISPSYFPGRDKRAIVTMSPVLHALGLLTDADLDRVHALIDRAEMASRTAYEAASLTLAAATTVGTKLAADDKVDSVRILKAATDLPSQNAVDAVATSIYETCIIAARDIAFANTGQIAGTLTEQYEQISDEFHTLDLGGVRSDRAAIDAGKVDEFRQFHHLQDSYNALREIHALARDNHLIPTPRMDSEHGEHWKFRLPKDRMQALGADELGRFAEELRRRPYCPTTRDEALAIGAGWGNAA
;
A
#
# COMPACT_ATOMS: atom_id res chain seq x y z
N MET A 1 -25.09 -26.04 7.84
CA MET A 1 -24.07 -25.82 6.78
C MET A 1 -22.94 -25.03 7.41
N PRO A 2 -21.67 -25.48 7.34
CA PRO A 2 -20.55 -24.68 7.78
C PRO A 2 -20.43 -23.45 6.86
N ILE A 3 -20.41 -22.27 7.45
CA ILE A 3 -20.36 -21.00 6.74
C ILE A 3 -18.95 -20.83 6.15
N SER A 4 -18.89 -20.41 4.89
CA SER A 4 -17.67 -20.33 4.09
C SER A 4 -16.68 -19.30 4.64
N PRO A 5 -15.34 -19.46 4.48
CA PRO A 5 -14.30 -18.57 5.02
C PRO A 5 -14.28 -17.13 4.45
N SER A 6 -15.26 -16.75 3.62
CA SER A 6 -15.28 -15.50 2.85
C SER A 6 -15.99 -14.34 3.55
N TYR A 7 -16.20 -14.40 4.87
CA TYR A 7 -17.09 -13.45 5.57
C TYR A 7 -16.50 -12.04 5.77
N PHE A 8 -15.20 -11.86 5.56
CA PHE A 8 -14.51 -10.58 5.78
C PHE A 8 -14.08 -9.94 4.46
N PRO A 9 -14.43 -8.66 4.18
CA PRO A 9 -14.03 -7.97 2.97
C PRO A 9 -12.51 -7.73 2.96
N GLY A 10 -11.74 -8.69 2.44
CA GLY A 10 -10.27 -8.64 2.44
C GLY A 10 -9.65 -7.56 1.55
N ARG A 11 -10.43 -6.93 0.66
CA ARG A 11 -9.94 -5.91 -0.27
C ARG A 11 -9.48 -4.65 0.47
N ASP A 12 -10.26 -4.16 1.42
CA ASP A 12 -9.95 -2.95 2.17
C ASP A 12 -8.76 -3.17 3.10
N LYS A 13 -8.74 -4.29 3.84
CA LYS A 13 -7.59 -4.68 4.65
C LYS A 13 -6.30 -4.74 3.81
N ARG A 14 -6.35 -5.37 2.63
CA ARG A 14 -5.17 -5.49 1.76
C ARG A 14 -4.67 -4.10 1.33
N ALA A 15 -5.55 -3.21 0.91
CA ALA A 15 -5.18 -1.85 0.55
C ALA A 15 -4.52 -1.11 1.72
N ILE A 16 -5.07 -1.21 2.93
CA ILE A 16 -4.50 -0.58 4.14
C ILE A 16 -3.10 -1.16 4.43
N VAL A 17 -2.95 -2.49 4.46
CA VAL A 17 -1.67 -3.15 4.74
C VAL A 17 -0.60 -2.80 3.71
N THR A 18 -0.97 -2.75 2.42
CA THR A 18 -0.05 -2.41 1.34
C THR A 18 0.33 -0.93 1.33
N MET A 19 -0.60 -0.03 1.63
CA MET A 19 -0.39 1.41 1.48
C MET A 19 0.11 2.12 2.74
N SER A 20 -0.18 1.63 3.94
CA SER A 20 0.23 2.33 5.18
C SER A 20 1.75 2.54 5.28
N PRO A 21 2.62 1.57 4.95
CA PRO A 21 4.07 1.79 4.92
C PRO A 21 4.50 2.81 3.86
N VAL A 22 3.80 2.85 2.72
CA VAL A 22 4.07 3.80 1.63
C VAL A 22 3.73 5.23 2.07
N LEU A 23 2.58 5.42 2.72
CA LEU A 23 2.13 6.71 3.21
C LEU A 23 3.02 7.21 4.35
N HIS A 24 3.52 6.30 5.18
CA HIS A 24 4.53 6.59 6.19
C HIS A 24 5.86 7.03 5.57
N ALA A 25 6.36 6.32 4.56
CA ALA A 25 7.59 6.67 3.85
C ALA A 25 7.51 8.04 3.16
N LEU A 26 6.31 8.46 2.73
CA LEU A 26 6.05 9.79 2.18
C LEU A 26 5.86 10.88 3.26
N GLY A 27 5.86 10.53 4.55
CA GLY A 27 5.57 11.46 5.64
C GLY A 27 4.11 11.89 5.73
N LEU A 28 3.20 11.21 5.02
CA LEU A 28 1.75 11.46 5.03
C LEU A 28 1.03 10.75 6.17
N LEU A 29 1.77 9.90 6.88
CA LEU A 29 1.32 9.11 8.01
C LEU A 29 2.43 9.11 9.06
N THR A 30 2.11 9.51 10.29
CA THR A 30 3.11 9.57 11.37
C THR A 30 3.41 8.18 11.92
N ASP A 31 4.52 8.00 12.64
CA ASP A 31 4.81 6.73 13.36
C ASP A 31 3.65 6.31 14.26
N ALA A 32 3.07 7.28 14.98
CA ALA A 32 1.94 7.05 15.87
C ALA A 32 0.67 6.61 15.11
N ASP A 33 0.43 7.15 13.92
CA ASP A 33 -0.68 6.73 13.08
C ASP A 33 -0.44 5.33 12.51
N LEU A 34 0.80 4.98 12.15
CA LEU A 34 1.16 3.65 11.65
C LEU A 34 0.93 2.58 12.71
N ASP A 35 1.40 2.85 13.94
CA ASP A 35 1.18 1.96 15.08
C ASP A 35 -0.31 1.78 15.38
N ARG A 36 -1.11 2.84 15.26
CA ARG A 36 -2.57 2.77 15.43
C ARG A 36 -3.23 1.93 14.34
N VAL A 37 -2.82 2.09 13.09
CA VAL A 37 -3.32 1.28 11.97
C VAL A 37 -2.98 -0.20 12.19
N HIS A 38 -1.75 -0.53 12.56
CA HIS A 38 -1.35 -1.90 12.88
C HIS A 38 -2.17 -2.48 14.04
N ALA A 39 -2.34 -1.74 15.14
CA ALA A 39 -3.12 -2.19 16.28
C ALA A 39 -4.60 -2.45 15.92
N LEU A 40 -5.17 -1.67 15.00
CA LEU A 40 -6.53 -1.89 14.50
C LEU A 40 -6.63 -3.14 13.61
N ILE A 41 -5.64 -3.35 12.73
CA ILE A 41 -5.56 -4.55 11.90
C ILE A 41 -5.43 -5.81 12.77
N ASP A 42 -4.57 -5.78 13.80
CA ASP A 42 -4.38 -6.90 14.72
C ASP A 42 -5.67 -7.24 15.48
N ARG A 43 -6.42 -6.22 15.92
CA ARG A 43 -7.74 -6.43 16.56
C ARG A 43 -8.75 -7.03 15.59
N ALA A 44 -8.76 -6.58 14.33
CA ALA A 44 -9.62 -7.16 13.30
C ALA A 44 -9.27 -8.64 13.07
N GLU A 45 -7.98 -8.98 12.98
CA GLU A 45 -7.53 -10.36 12.83
C GLU A 45 -7.87 -11.23 14.04
N MET A 46 -7.71 -10.67 15.26
CA MET A 46 -8.10 -11.35 16.49
C MET A 46 -9.60 -11.67 16.48
N ALA A 47 -10.45 -10.73 16.07
CA ALA A 47 -11.89 -10.95 15.95
C ALA A 47 -12.21 -12.08 14.95
N SER A 48 -11.59 -12.07 13.76
CA SER A 48 -11.77 -13.16 12.78
C SER A 48 -11.32 -14.52 13.32
N ARG A 49 -10.21 -14.56 14.06
CA ARG A 49 -9.67 -15.80 14.66
C ARG A 49 -10.58 -16.32 15.76
N THR A 50 -11.07 -15.43 16.63
CA THR A 50 -12.02 -15.77 17.69
C THR A 50 -13.33 -16.33 17.13
N ALA A 51 -13.87 -15.77 16.04
CA ALA A 51 -15.05 -16.32 15.39
C ALA A 51 -14.82 -17.77 14.89
N TYR A 52 -13.67 -18.02 14.26
CA TYR A 52 -13.29 -19.35 13.77
C TYR A 52 -13.11 -20.37 14.91
N GLU A 53 -12.41 -19.97 15.98
CA GLU A 53 -12.15 -20.82 17.13
C GLU A 53 -13.43 -21.11 17.93
N ALA A 54 -14.34 -20.15 18.03
CA ALA A 54 -15.61 -20.31 18.72
C ALA A 54 -16.48 -21.42 18.15
N ALA A 55 -16.42 -21.68 16.84
CA ALA A 55 -17.17 -22.77 16.22
C ALA A 55 -16.70 -24.13 16.76
N SER A 56 -15.39 -24.30 16.89
CA SER A 56 -14.76 -25.52 17.42
C SER A 56 -15.04 -25.69 18.91
N LEU A 57 -14.95 -24.59 19.68
CA LEU A 57 -15.19 -24.59 21.12
C LEU A 57 -16.67 -24.84 21.45
N THR A 58 -17.60 -24.25 20.70
CA THR A 58 -19.04 -24.46 20.88
C THR A 58 -19.41 -25.92 20.61
N LEU A 59 -18.84 -26.54 19.57
CA LEU A 59 -19.06 -27.97 19.30
C LEU A 59 -18.49 -28.86 20.40
N ALA A 60 -17.28 -28.57 20.89
CA ALA A 60 -16.66 -29.32 21.99
C ALA A 60 -17.44 -29.17 23.30
N ALA A 61 -17.92 -27.97 23.62
CA ALA A 61 -18.77 -27.69 24.76
C ALA A 61 -20.12 -28.43 24.65
N ALA A 62 -20.77 -28.36 23.48
CA ALA A 62 -22.02 -29.08 23.21
C ALA A 62 -21.83 -30.61 23.38
N THR A 63 -20.72 -31.16 22.88
CA THR A 63 -20.40 -32.58 23.02
C THR A 63 -20.19 -32.95 24.49
N THR A 64 -19.45 -32.13 25.24
CA THR A 64 -19.19 -32.37 26.67
C THR A 64 -20.47 -32.31 27.51
N VAL A 65 -21.32 -31.32 27.25
CA VAL A 65 -22.63 -31.17 27.90
C VAL A 65 -23.55 -32.34 27.55
N GLY A 66 -23.60 -32.73 26.27
CA GLY A 66 -24.36 -33.89 25.81
C GLY A 66 -23.91 -35.18 26.48
N THR A 67 -22.61 -35.44 26.55
CA THR A 67 -22.05 -36.63 27.22
C THR A 67 -22.37 -36.66 28.72
N LYS A 68 -22.31 -35.51 29.41
CA LYS A 68 -22.68 -35.42 30.83
C LYS A 68 -24.17 -35.68 31.06
N LEU A 69 -25.03 -35.10 30.23
CA LEU A 69 -26.49 -35.31 30.31
C LEU A 69 -26.87 -36.76 30.00
N ALA A 70 -26.21 -37.39 29.03
CA ALA A 70 -26.44 -38.79 28.67
C ALA A 70 -26.03 -39.77 29.79
N ALA A 71 -25.12 -39.37 30.68
CA ALA A 71 -24.68 -40.16 31.83
C ALA A 71 -25.48 -39.86 33.13
N ASP A 72 -26.44 -38.93 33.12
CA ASP A 72 -27.29 -38.60 34.26
C ASP A 72 -28.64 -39.31 34.17
N ASP A 73 -28.87 -40.28 35.08
CA ASP A 73 -30.12 -41.06 35.16
C ASP A 73 -31.37 -40.20 35.47
N LYS A 74 -31.20 -38.94 35.85
CA LYS A 74 -32.27 -37.98 36.16
C LYS A 74 -32.47 -36.92 35.07
N VAL A 75 -31.95 -37.16 33.86
CA VAL A 75 -32.13 -36.21 32.75
C VAL A 75 -33.59 -36.14 32.30
N ASP A 76 -34.09 -34.93 32.07
CA ASP A 76 -35.43 -34.66 31.53
C ASP A 76 -35.37 -33.57 30.44
N SER A 77 -36.50 -33.35 29.77
CA SER A 77 -36.60 -32.38 28.66
C SER A 77 -36.30 -30.94 29.08
N VAL A 78 -36.61 -30.57 30.32
CA VAL A 78 -36.33 -29.22 30.87
C VAL A 78 -34.83 -29.03 31.07
N ARG A 79 -34.13 -30.03 31.59
CA ARG A 79 -32.67 -30.01 31.77
C ARG A 79 -31.92 -29.98 30.45
N ILE A 80 -32.39 -30.72 29.44
CA ILE A 80 -31.82 -30.69 28.08
C ILE A 80 -31.98 -29.29 27.48
N LEU A 81 -33.17 -28.69 27.58
CA LEU A 81 -33.44 -27.37 27.03
C LEU A 81 -32.58 -26.30 27.71
N LYS A 82 -32.47 -26.33 29.04
CA LYS A 82 -31.63 -25.39 29.81
C LYS A 82 -30.16 -25.50 29.40
N ALA A 83 -29.64 -26.71 29.30
CA ALA A 83 -28.26 -26.92 28.91
C ALA A 83 -27.97 -26.46 27.47
N ALA A 84 -28.93 -26.59 26.57
CA ALA A 84 -28.83 -26.09 25.21
C ALA A 84 -28.84 -24.54 25.15
N THR A 85 -29.63 -23.87 26.00
CA THR A 85 -29.65 -22.39 26.07
C THR A 85 -28.40 -21.80 26.70
N ASP A 86 -27.71 -22.56 27.56
CA ASP A 86 -26.46 -22.13 28.20
C ASP A 86 -25.25 -22.22 27.24
N LEU A 87 -25.40 -22.84 26.07
CA LEU A 87 -24.36 -22.89 25.05
C LEU A 87 -24.31 -21.56 24.26
N PRO A 88 -23.11 -20.98 24.05
CA PRO A 88 -22.98 -19.77 23.26
C PRO A 88 -23.45 -20.02 21.81
N SER A 89 -24.29 -19.13 21.29
CA SER A 89 -24.71 -19.18 19.90
C SER A 89 -23.58 -18.72 19.00
N GLN A 90 -23.12 -19.59 18.09
CA GLN A 90 -22.10 -19.24 17.09
C GLN A 90 -22.49 -17.98 16.31
N ASN A 91 -23.77 -17.84 15.94
CA ASN A 91 -24.27 -16.66 15.22
C ASN A 91 -24.08 -15.36 16.02
N ALA A 92 -24.19 -15.42 17.35
CA ALA A 92 -23.96 -14.25 18.21
C ALA A 92 -22.46 -13.89 18.28
N VAL A 93 -21.59 -14.90 18.35
CA VAL A 93 -20.13 -14.68 18.31
C VAL A 93 -19.71 -14.10 16.97
N ASP A 94 -20.23 -14.65 15.86
CA ASP A 94 -19.96 -14.16 14.50
C ASP A 94 -20.42 -12.71 14.32
N ALA A 95 -21.59 -12.35 14.85
CA ALA A 95 -22.11 -10.97 14.79
C ALA A 95 -21.20 -9.97 15.53
N VAL A 96 -20.73 -10.33 16.74
CA VAL A 96 -19.80 -9.49 17.51
C VAL A 96 -18.46 -9.37 16.80
N ALA A 97 -17.89 -10.50 16.35
CA ALA A 97 -16.61 -10.52 15.66
C ALA A 97 -16.65 -9.72 14.34
N THR A 98 -17.74 -9.83 13.59
CA THR A 98 -17.95 -9.05 12.36
C THR A 98 -18.01 -7.56 12.66
N SER A 99 -18.77 -7.14 13.67
CA SER A 99 -18.85 -5.74 14.08
C SER A 99 -17.49 -5.17 14.52
N ILE A 100 -16.70 -5.92 15.29
CA ILE A 100 -15.34 -5.52 15.69
C ILE A 100 -14.44 -5.39 14.47
N TYR A 101 -14.47 -6.39 13.57
CA TYR A 101 -13.66 -6.37 12.35
C TYR A 101 -13.96 -5.14 11.50
N GLU A 102 -15.22 -4.92 11.17
CA GLU A 102 -15.65 -3.79 10.32
C GLU A 102 -15.28 -2.45 10.95
N THR A 103 -15.55 -2.29 12.25
CA THR A 103 -15.21 -1.07 12.99
C THR A 103 -13.70 -0.80 12.96
N CYS A 104 -12.88 -1.83 13.16
CA CYS A 104 -11.43 -1.68 13.15
C CYS A 104 -10.89 -1.39 11.74
N ILE A 105 -11.41 -2.05 10.71
CA ILE A 105 -10.98 -1.82 9.32
C ILE A 105 -11.39 -0.43 8.83
N ILE A 106 -12.60 0.05 9.16
CA ILE A 106 -13.03 1.41 8.84
C ILE A 106 -12.13 2.43 9.55
N ALA A 107 -11.91 2.28 10.86
CA ALA A 107 -11.03 3.20 11.60
C ALA A 107 -9.59 3.18 11.07
N ALA A 108 -9.06 2.02 10.69
CA ALA A 108 -7.73 1.90 10.11
C ALA A 108 -7.66 2.57 8.73
N ARG A 109 -8.72 2.43 7.92
CA ARG A 109 -8.86 3.10 6.62
C ARG A 109 -8.87 4.61 6.77
N ASP A 110 -9.65 5.12 7.72
CA ASP A 110 -9.80 6.57 7.95
C ASP A 110 -8.48 7.20 8.39
N ILE A 111 -7.70 6.51 9.23
CA ILE A 111 -6.35 6.96 9.61
C ILE A 111 -5.39 6.85 8.44
N ALA A 112 -5.31 5.68 7.80
CA ALA A 112 -4.35 5.41 6.73
C ALA A 112 -4.52 6.40 5.58
N PHE A 113 -5.76 6.69 5.18
CA PHE A 113 -6.04 7.43 3.97
C PHE A 113 -6.48 8.88 4.19
N ALA A 114 -6.35 9.42 5.40
CA ALA A 114 -6.73 10.80 5.76
C ALA A 114 -6.12 11.85 4.82
N ASN A 115 -4.86 11.64 4.40
CA ASN A 115 -4.09 12.58 3.58
C ASN A 115 -3.87 12.11 2.13
N THR A 116 -4.71 11.19 1.61
CA THR A 116 -4.53 10.65 0.24
C THR A 116 -4.52 11.72 -0.85
N GLY A 117 -5.27 12.81 -0.66
CA GLY A 117 -5.27 13.94 -1.59
C GLY A 117 -3.92 14.65 -1.73
N GLN A 118 -2.97 14.43 -0.80
CA GLN A 118 -1.65 15.05 -0.81
C GLN A 118 -0.59 14.19 -1.52
N ILE A 119 -0.88 12.90 -1.80
CA ILE A 119 0.10 11.94 -2.35
C ILE A 119 0.77 12.47 -3.63
N ALA A 120 -0.03 12.97 -4.58
CA ALA A 120 0.50 13.47 -5.85
C ALA A 120 1.41 14.71 -5.67
N GLY A 121 1.04 15.60 -4.74
CA GLY A 121 1.84 16.77 -4.39
C GLY A 121 3.18 16.36 -3.78
N THR A 122 3.15 15.52 -2.74
CA THR A 122 4.36 15.04 -2.06
C THR A 122 5.29 14.25 -2.98
N LEU A 123 4.75 13.37 -3.83
CA LEU A 123 5.53 12.67 -4.86
C LEU A 123 6.23 13.65 -5.80
N THR A 124 5.51 14.68 -6.26
CA THR A 124 6.05 15.69 -7.16
C THR A 124 7.13 16.52 -6.49
N GLU A 125 6.92 16.97 -5.25
CA GLU A 125 7.92 17.70 -4.46
C GLU A 125 9.21 16.89 -4.29
N GLN A 126 9.11 15.61 -3.95
CA GLN A 126 10.29 14.75 -3.81
C GLN A 126 10.99 14.48 -5.15
N TYR A 127 10.24 14.30 -6.24
CA TYR A 127 10.85 14.20 -7.58
C TYR A 127 11.57 15.48 -8.00
N GLU A 128 10.97 16.65 -7.70
CA GLU A 128 11.57 17.95 -7.98
C GLU A 128 12.86 18.13 -7.18
N GLN A 129 12.86 17.80 -5.88
CA GLN A 129 14.05 17.85 -5.04
C GLN A 129 15.18 16.97 -5.61
N ILE A 130 14.90 15.71 -5.92
CA ILE A 130 15.89 14.80 -6.52
C ILE A 130 16.42 15.34 -7.85
N SER A 131 15.52 15.86 -8.70
CA SER A 131 15.90 16.45 -9.98
C SER A 131 16.79 17.66 -9.78
N ASP A 132 16.45 18.59 -8.88
CA ASP A 132 17.24 19.77 -8.60
C ASP A 132 18.62 19.42 -8.03
N GLU A 133 18.68 18.52 -7.05
CA GLU A 133 19.95 18.01 -6.51
C GLU A 133 20.81 17.39 -7.61
N PHE A 134 20.22 16.58 -8.49
CA PHE A 134 20.94 15.99 -9.63
C PHE A 134 21.48 17.03 -10.61
N HIS A 135 20.72 18.09 -10.91
CA HIS A 135 21.19 19.15 -11.82
C HIS A 135 22.34 19.98 -11.23
N THR A 136 22.52 19.96 -9.91
CA THR A 136 23.69 20.58 -9.26
C THR A 136 24.93 19.69 -9.24
N LEU A 137 24.79 18.38 -9.50
CA LEU A 137 25.93 17.45 -9.53
C LEU A 137 26.77 17.64 -10.79
N ASP A 138 28.04 18.02 -10.61
CA ASP A 138 29.03 17.97 -11.67
C ASP A 138 29.81 16.66 -11.62
N LEU A 139 29.39 15.66 -12.39
CA LEU A 139 30.13 14.41 -12.56
C LEU A 139 31.25 14.49 -13.60
N GLY A 140 31.35 15.55 -14.41
CA GLY A 140 32.43 15.70 -15.41
C GLY A 140 32.60 14.53 -16.39
N GLY A 141 31.55 13.73 -16.63
CA GLY A 141 31.61 12.53 -17.48
C GLY A 141 32.09 11.25 -16.77
N VAL A 142 32.22 11.27 -15.43
CA VAL A 142 32.47 10.08 -14.60
C VAL A 142 31.30 9.10 -14.74
N ARG A 143 31.63 7.82 -15.02
CA ARG A 143 30.64 6.74 -15.21
C ARG A 143 30.89 5.50 -14.36
N SER A 144 31.91 5.51 -13.51
CA SER A 144 32.27 4.35 -12.67
C SER A 144 33.00 4.81 -11.42
N ASP A 145 33.01 3.98 -10.38
CA ASP A 145 33.75 4.25 -9.14
C ASP A 145 35.22 4.53 -9.40
N ARG A 146 35.83 3.78 -10.33
CA ARG A 146 37.24 3.97 -10.68
C ARG A 146 37.47 5.34 -11.34
N ALA A 147 36.60 5.73 -12.29
CA ALA A 147 36.67 7.04 -12.90
C ALA A 147 36.41 8.17 -11.88
N ALA A 148 35.56 7.93 -10.88
CA ALA A 148 35.33 8.88 -9.79
C ALA A 148 36.57 9.07 -8.93
N ILE A 149 37.25 7.98 -8.57
CA ILE A 149 38.53 8.02 -7.84
C ILE A 149 39.60 8.76 -8.65
N ASP A 150 39.76 8.38 -9.92
CA ASP A 150 40.79 8.97 -10.80
C ASP A 150 40.53 10.45 -11.08
N ALA A 151 39.25 10.88 -11.10
CA ALA A 151 38.85 12.27 -11.27
C ALA A 151 38.72 13.08 -9.96
N GLY A 152 38.90 12.44 -8.79
CA GLY A 152 38.71 13.08 -7.48
C GLY A 152 37.26 13.46 -7.15
N LYS A 153 36.28 12.80 -7.78
CA LYS A 153 34.83 13.07 -7.68
C LYS A 153 34.06 11.99 -6.90
N VAL A 154 34.69 11.38 -5.90
CA VAL A 154 34.13 10.23 -5.18
C VAL A 154 32.84 10.61 -4.43
N ASP A 155 32.79 11.81 -3.85
CA ASP A 155 31.64 12.24 -3.05
C ASP A 155 30.44 12.60 -3.96
N GLU A 156 30.67 13.25 -5.09
CA GLU A 156 29.64 13.52 -6.10
C GLU A 156 29.10 12.23 -6.70
N PHE A 157 29.96 11.25 -6.94
CA PHE A 157 29.54 9.94 -7.46
C PHE A 157 28.77 9.14 -6.41
N ARG A 158 29.12 9.25 -5.12
CA ARG A 158 28.32 8.69 -4.03
C ARG A 158 26.95 9.37 -3.92
N GLN A 159 26.91 10.70 -4.01
CA GLN A 159 25.66 11.46 -4.00
C GLN A 159 24.76 11.07 -5.18
N PHE A 160 25.35 10.85 -6.37
CA PHE A 160 24.64 10.33 -7.53
C PHE A 160 23.93 9.00 -7.22
N HIS A 161 24.63 8.03 -6.63
CA HIS A 161 24.03 6.74 -6.25
C HIS A 161 22.92 6.91 -5.21
N HIS A 162 23.12 7.78 -4.21
CA HIS A 162 22.08 8.08 -3.23
C HIS A 162 20.80 8.65 -3.88
N LEU A 163 20.95 9.57 -4.85
CA LEU A 163 19.81 10.11 -5.61
C LEU A 163 19.14 9.04 -6.46
N GLN A 164 19.91 8.15 -7.07
CA GLN A 164 19.39 7.04 -7.88
C GLN A 164 18.57 6.07 -7.02
N ASP A 165 19.06 5.70 -5.84
CA ASP A 165 18.36 4.83 -4.90
C ASP A 165 17.07 5.49 -4.39
N SER A 166 17.15 6.76 -4.00
CA SER A 166 15.98 7.55 -3.56
C SER A 166 14.92 7.64 -4.66
N TYR A 167 15.34 7.87 -5.89
CA TYR A 167 14.45 7.93 -7.05
C TYR A 167 13.79 6.59 -7.36
N ASN A 168 14.54 5.49 -7.28
CA ASN A 168 14.01 4.14 -7.50
C ASN A 168 12.94 3.80 -6.44
N ALA A 169 13.22 4.09 -5.16
CA ALA A 169 12.24 3.94 -4.08
C ALA A 169 10.99 4.78 -4.34
N LEU A 170 11.14 6.03 -4.76
CA LEU A 170 10.02 6.91 -5.07
C LEU A 170 9.20 6.42 -6.28
N ARG A 171 9.85 5.82 -7.29
CA ARG A 171 9.17 5.16 -8.42
C ARG A 171 8.34 3.96 -7.98
N GLU A 172 8.85 3.15 -7.06
CA GLU A 172 8.10 2.01 -6.51
C GLU A 172 6.87 2.50 -5.74
N ILE A 173 7.04 3.55 -4.92
CA ILE A 173 5.94 4.19 -4.19
C ILE A 173 4.89 4.74 -5.17
N HIS A 174 5.29 5.45 -6.22
CA HIS A 174 4.40 5.94 -7.26
C HIS A 174 3.63 4.78 -7.91
N ALA A 175 4.31 3.70 -8.31
CA ALA A 175 3.66 2.53 -8.89
C ALA A 175 2.64 1.89 -7.95
N LEU A 176 2.95 1.76 -6.65
CA LEU A 176 2.02 1.24 -5.65
C LEU A 176 0.80 2.14 -5.47
N ALA A 177 0.99 3.46 -5.40
CA ALA A 177 -0.11 4.42 -5.31
C ALA A 177 -1.02 4.37 -6.55
N ARG A 178 -0.43 4.19 -7.73
CA ARG A 178 -1.14 4.00 -9.00
C ARG A 178 -2.00 2.74 -8.97
N ASP A 179 -1.40 1.62 -8.61
CA ASP A 179 -2.05 0.29 -8.65
C ASP A 179 -3.18 0.17 -7.62
N ASN A 180 -3.15 1.01 -6.58
CA ASN A 180 -4.22 1.16 -5.58
C ASN A 180 -5.19 2.32 -5.87
N HIS A 181 -5.10 2.94 -7.06
CA HIS A 181 -5.96 4.05 -7.49
C HIS A 181 -5.96 5.27 -6.55
N LEU A 182 -4.84 5.53 -5.87
CA LEU A 182 -4.69 6.67 -4.97
C LEU A 182 -4.21 7.94 -5.68
N ILE A 183 -3.64 7.79 -6.88
CA ILE A 183 -3.27 8.91 -7.74
C ILE A 183 -4.03 8.82 -9.07
N PRO A 184 -4.30 9.96 -9.72
CA PRO A 184 -4.93 9.97 -11.02
C PRO A 184 -4.08 9.30 -12.09
N THR A 185 -4.73 8.54 -12.96
CA THR A 185 -4.14 8.02 -14.19
C THR A 185 -5.03 8.35 -15.39
N PRO A 186 -4.45 8.60 -16.57
CA PRO A 186 -5.24 8.70 -17.78
C PRO A 186 -5.81 7.32 -18.10
N ARG A 187 -7.14 7.18 -18.14
CA ARG A 187 -7.78 5.97 -18.68
C ARG A 187 -7.63 5.96 -20.19
N MET A 188 -6.48 5.55 -20.72
CA MET A 188 -6.31 5.06 -22.10
C MET A 188 -4.99 4.27 -22.21
N ASP A 189 -5.11 2.94 -22.31
CA ASP A 189 -3.99 1.99 -22.37
C ASP A 189 -3.20 2.02 -23.69
N SER A 190 -3.36 3.02 -24.56
CA SER A 190 -2.71 2.97 -25.90
C SER A 190 -2.27 4.28 -26.54
N GLU A 191 -2.81 5.45 -26.19
CA GLU A 191 -2.49 6.67 -26.96
C GLU A 191 -1.24 7.43 -26.49
N HIS A 192 -0.82 7.28 -25.22
CA HIS A 192 0.23 8.15 -24.63
C HIS A 192 1.37 7.43 -23.89
N GLY A 193 1.34 6.10 -23.74
CA GLY A 193 2.37 5.33 -23.01
C GLY A 193 2.57 5.81 -21.55
N GLU A 194 3.68 5.42 -20.89
CA GLU A 194 4.02 5.91 -19.54
C GLU A 194 4.54 7.37 -19.53
N HIS A 195 4.33 8.14 -20.59
CA HIS A 195 4.94 9.45 -20.75
C HIS A 195 4.26 10.56 -19.94
N TRP A 196 3.00 10.34 -19.51
CA TRP A 196 2.21 11.28 -18.71
C TRP A 196 2.84 11.64 -17.36
N LYS A 197 3.78 10.85 -16.84
CA LYS A 197 4.50 11.10 -15.57
C LYS A 197 5.75 11.97 -15.71
N PHE A 198 5.97 12.56 -16.88
CA PHE A 198 7.11 13.44 -17.16
C PHE A 198 6.63 14.78 -17.70
N ARG A 199 7.19 15.89 -17.23
CA ARG A 199 6.79 17.23 -17.69
C ARG A 199 7.34 17.56 -19.08
N LEU A 200 8.49 17.00 -19.43
CA LEU A 200 9.18 17.29 -20.69
C LEU A 200 9.27 16.06 -21.60
N PRO A 201 9.05 16.22 -22.92
CA PRO A 201 9.11 15.12 -23.88
C PRO A 201 10.47 14.42 -23.87
N LYS A 202 10.51 13.18 -24.38
CA LYS A 202 11.78 12.50 -24.62
C LYS A 202 12.58 13.31 -25.64
N ASP A 203 13.68 13.90 -25.21
CA ASP A 203 14.55 14.66 -26.09
C ASP A 203 15.23 13.72 -27.12
N ARG A 204 15.48 14.21 -28.34
CA ARG A 204 16.22 13.45 -29.37
C ARG A 204 17.71 13.31 -29.02
N MET A 205 18.17 13.95 -27.94
CA MET A 205 19.53 13.82 -27.45
C MET A 205 19.78 12.47 -26.77
N GLN A 206 20.11 11.47 -27.60
CA GLN A 206 20.70 10.16 -27.29
C GLN A 206 22.06 10.21 -26.54
N ALA A 207 22.37 11.27 -25.79
CA ALA A 207 23.75 11.62 -25.49
C ALA A 207 24.36 11.03 -24.19
N LEU A 208 23.64 10.21 -23.42
CA LEU A 208 24.24 9.58 -22.22
C LEU A 208 24.55 8.09 -22.37
N GLY A 209 24.15 7.44 -23.47
CA GLY A 209 24.40 6.01 -23.70
C GLY A 209 23.29 5.14 -23.14
N ALA A 210 23.27 3.86 -23.55
CA ALA A 210 22.23 2.89 -23.18
C ALA A 210 22.42 2.29 -21.76
N ASP A 211 23.37 2.82 -20.99
CA ASP A 211 23.70 2.35 -19.63
C ASP A 211 22.69 2.90 -18.60
N GLU A 212 22.67 2.30 -17.40
CA GLU A 212 21.71 2.65 -16.34
C GLU A 212 21.84 4.11 -15.89
N LEU A 213 23.08 4.61 -15.88
CA LEU A 213 23.43 5.99 -15.57
C LEU A 213 22.78 6.97 -16.54
N GLY A 214 22.85 6.66 -17.85
CA GLY A 214 22.21 7.46 -18.89
C GLY A 214 20.68 7.45 -18.80
N ARG A 215 20.06 6.32 -18.44
CA ARG A 215 18.60 6.24 -18.28
C ARG A 215 18.11 7.09 -17.10
N PHE A 216 18.76 6.99 -15.94
CA PHE A 216 18.39 7.77 -14.76
C PHE A 216 18.52 9.28 -15.03
N ALA A 217 19.64 9.70 -15.61
CA ALA A 217 19.86 11.09 -15.98
C ALA A 217 18.87 11.61 -17.04
N GLU A 218 18.48 10.78 -18.02
CA GLU A 218 17.43 11.11 -18.99
C GLU A 218 16.10 11.35 -18.29
N GLU A 219 15.70 10.46 -17.37
CA GLU A 219 14.45 10.59 -16.64
C GLU A 219 14.42 11.85 -15.75
N LEU A 220 15.50 12.15 -15.03
CA LEU A 220 15.57 13.37 -14.20
C LEU A 220 15.54 14.67 -15.01
N ARG A 221 16.17 14.69 -16.20
CA ARG A 221 16.06 15.82 -17.14
C ARG A 221 14.65 16.01 -17.65
N ARG A 222 13.90 14.92 -17.81
CA ARG A 222 12.49 14.95 -18.21
C ARG A 222 11.55 15.46 -17.10
N ARG A 223 12.09 15.74 -15.91
CA ARG A 223 11.39 16.28 -14.74
C ARG A 223 10.19 15.38 -14.38
N PRO A 224 10.46 14.22 -13.74
CA PRO A 224 9.40 13.32 -13.33
C PRO A 224 8.47 14.04 -12.36
N TYR A 225 7.18 13.73 -12.41
CA TYR A 225 6.17 14.33 -11.55
C TYR A 225 4.95 13.40 -11.44
N CYS A 226 4.09 13.69 -10.48
CA CYS A 226 2.82 13.00 -10.31
C CYS A 226 1.66 13.97 -10.55
N PRO A 227 0.84 13.78 -11.60
CA PRO A 227 -0.34 14.61 -11.85
C PRO A 227 -1.30 14.56 -10.65
N THR A 228 -1.87 15.71 -10.32
CA THR A 228 -2.86 15.87 -9.25
C THR A 228 -4.28 15.60 -9.74
N THR A 229 -4.51 15.68 -11.05
CA THR A 229 -5.79 15.36 -11.68
C THR A 229 -5.63 14.50 -12.92
N ARG A 230 -6.73 13.85 -13.33
CA ARG A 230 -6.75 13.08 -14.58
C ARG A 230 -6.61 13.97 -15.80
N ASP A 231 -7.20 15.17 -15.78
CA ASP A 231 -7.14 16.10 -16.90
C ASP A 231 -5.72 16.66 -17.09
N GLU A 232 -5.00 16.89 -15.99
CA GLU A 232 -3.57 17.22 -16.02
C GLU A 232 -2.75 16.08 -16.66
N ALA A 233 -2.99 14.83 -16.24
CA ALA A 233 -2.31 13.67 -16.81
C ALA A 233 -2.59 13.51 -18.31
N LEU A 234 -3.82 13.77 -18.75
CA LEU A 234 -4.22 13.75 -20.16
C LEU A 234 -3.60 14.91 -20.95
N ALA A 235 -3.62 16.13 -20.43
CA ALA A 235 -3.05 17.31 -21.08
C ALA A 235 -1.55 17.13 -21.34
N ILE A 236 -0.83 16.56 -20.38
CA ILE A 236 0.59 16.26 -20.55
C ILE A 236 0.78 15.12 -21.54
N GLY A 237 0.01 14.04 -21.51
CA GLY A 237 0.06 13.00 -22.55
C GLY A 237 -0.22 13.54 -23.97
N ALA A 238 -1.21 14.42 -24.12
CA ALA A 238 -1.60 15.01 -25.40
C ALA A 238 -0.55 16.00 -25.95
N GLY A 239 0.13 16.75 -25.05
CA GLY A 239 1.25 17.61 -25.43
C GLY A 239 2.38 16.88 -26.15
N TRP A 240 2.46 15.55 -25.98
CA TRP A 240 3.48 14.71 -26.58
C TRP A 240 3.03 14.10 -27.91
N GLY A 241 1.72 13.82 -28.08
CA GLY A 241 1.16 13.37 -29.36
C GLY A 241 1.29 14.40 -30.48
N ASN A 242 1.40 15.69 -30.12
CA ASN A 242 1.64 16.80 -31.05
C ASN A 242 3.14 17.15 -31.23
N ALA A 243 4.05 16.51 -30.49
CA ALA A 243 5.51 16.78 -30.53
C ALA A 243 6.30 15.72 -31.32
N ALA A 244 5.61 14.73 -31.90
CA ALA A 244 6.18 13.63 -32.69
C ALA A 244 6.25 13.96 -34.19
#